data_AF-A0AAV2BA34-F1
#
_entry.id   AF-A0AAV2BA34-F1
#
_cell.length_a   1.000
_cell.length_b   1.000
_cell.length_c   1.000
_cell.angle_alpha   90.00
_cell.angle_beta   90.00
_cell.angle_gamma   90.00
#
_symmetry.space_group_name_H-M   'P 1'
#
loop_
_entity.id
_entity.type
_entity.pdbx_description
1 polymer ?
#
loop_
_entity_poly.entity_id
_entity_poly.type
_entity_poly.pdbx_seq_one_letter_code
_entity_poly.pdbx_strand_id
1 'polypeptide(L)'
;MKYIAAIFLLLGCFSFSGQSEGCEVLNSHVGAVHLQNQMNYKLNEYCRKIPVTTGKFIQLKVNNLTLKVECPDSFVKISSAENQDMICKSSNFKPLTITALSDVTVRYFLTQESKTSYEYGFHLEYIIRDIECVNKGSFNCSPTSCIPQTEVCDGIKDCENGIDEIGCERGILAISGVAEARKKAVSWLKKERLPSWGWRDYTPRGVVALYLASNATFNGKVLEEELMAKETEIKIAVALLRPSLTNCELSMFIHALLVTCHDPRDFYGNNLVKRLKKQVENSHDVSHPISYLALCNAHEIWPPKAHADLKTILKTSLEYPFVKGSHCKGAGRQQRLEVERYDSVLDERVEFSIGRFLVNLFGLAHIKREEPHGYIQSQLFR
;
A
#
# COMPACT_ATOMS: atom_id res chain seq x y z
N MET A 1 34.53 57.08 5.70
CA MET A 1 35.22 57.57 6.92
C MET A 1 34.15 57.84 7.97
N LYS A 2 34.13 57.38 9.21
CA LYS A 2 35.01 56.58 10.08
C LYS A 2 34.10 56.07 11.23
N TYR A 3 34.41 54.87 11.73
CA TYR A 3 33.90 54.26 12.97
C TYR A 3 34.17 55.13 14.21
N ILE A 4 33.25 55.12 15.20
CA ILE A 4 33.49 55.18 16.68
C ILE A 4 32.24 54.54 17.34
N ALA A 5 32.26 53.27 17.77
CA ALA A 5 32.75 52.69 19.03
C ALA A 5 31.87 52.98 20.27
N ALA A 6 31.44 51.89 20.90
CA ALA A 6 30.60 51.79 22.08
C ALA A 6 31.30 52.22 23.38
N ILE A 7 30.53 52.72 24.36
CA ILE A 7 30.93 52.79 25.77
C ILE A 7 29.75 52.30 26.62
N PHE A 8 29.98 51.17 27.29
CA PHE A 8 29.24 50.68 28.46
C PHE A 8 29.54 51.58 29.67
N LEU A 9 28.52 52.05 30.38
CA LEU A 9 28.62 52.35 31.81
C LEU A 9 27.30 52.02 32.52
N LEU A 10 27.43 51.13 33.51
CA LEU A 10 26.44 50.71 34.50
C LEU A 10 26.05 51.86 35.43
N LEU A 11 24.77 51.89 35.81
CA LEU A 11 24.14 52.30 37.09
C LEU A 11 22.63 52.41 36.79
N GLY A 12 21.77 51.51 37.23
CA GLY A 12 21.46 51.30 38.64
C GLY A 12 20.22 52.11 39.00
N CYS A 13 19.02 51.62 38.65
CA CYS A 13 17.77 52.01 39.31
C CYS A 13 16.90 50.75 39.48
N PHE A 14 16.88 50.26 40.72
CA PHE A 14 15.93 49.28 41.23
C PHE A 14 14.57 49.96 41.49
N SER A 15 13.51 49.13 41.42
CA SER A 15 12.12 49.33 41.89
C SER A 15 11.13 49.71 40.78
N PHE A 16 9.97 49.07 40.58
CA PHE A 16 9.25 48.05 41.36
C PHE A 16 8.22 47.35 40.43
N SER A 17 7.90 46.10 40.77
CA SER A 17 6.76 45.24 40.39
C SER A 17 5.80 45.65 39.25
N GLY A 18 5.77 44.81 38.21
CA GLY A 18 4.59 44.52 37.41
C GLY A 18 4.48 43.01 37.24
N GLN A 19 3.61 42.38 38.02
CA GLN A 19 3.28 40.96 37.99
C GLN A 19 2.61 40.65 36.63
N SER A 20 3.20 39.79 35.79
CA SER A 20 2.51 39.37 34.56
C SER A 20 1.40 38.38 34.93
N GLU A 21 0.15 38.81 34.85
CA GLU A 21 -1.05 37.97 35.11
C GLU A 21 -1.32 36.88 34.04
N GLY A 22 -0.36 36.59 33.15
CA GLY A 22 -0.52 35.63 32.06
C GLY A 22 0.20 34.31 32.30
N CYS A 23 -0.50 33.19 32.10
CA CYS A 23 0.12 31.85 32.03
C CYS A 23 1.00 31.73 30.76
N GLU A 24 2.13 31.04 30.86
CA GLU A 24 2.99 30.71 29.72
C GLU A 24 2.24 29.76 28.77
N VAL A 25 2.11 30.13 27.48
CA VAL A 25 1.36 29.32 26.51
C VAL A 25 2.29 28.37 25.77
N LEU A 26 1.96 27.08 25.78
CA LEU A 26 2.70 26.04 25.07
C LEU A 26 1.97 25.63 23.78
N ASN A 27 2.41 26.15 22.63
CA ASN A 27 1.74 25.92 21.33
C ASN A 27 2.10 24.59 20.62
N SER A 28 2.97 23.77 21.21
CA SER A 28 3.40 22.51 20.57
C SER A 28 2.32 21.43 20.74
N HIS A 29 2.18 20.55 19.74
CA HIS A 29 1.32 19.35 19.86
C HIS A 29 1.93 18.26 20.75
N VAL A 30 3.25 18.29 20.97
CA VAL A 30 3.96 17.35 21.85
C VAL A 30 4.89 18.15 22.74
N GLY A 31 4.91 17.85 24.03
CA GLY A 31 5.83 18.51 24.94
C GLY A 31 5.86 17.91 26.32
N ALA A 32 6.71 18.50 27.15
CA ALA A 32 6.82 18.14 28.55
C ALA A 32 6.84 19.40 29.43
N VAL A 33 6.19 19.29 30.58
CA VAL A 33 6.31 20.24 31.69
C VAL A 33 7.10 19.51 32.77
N HIS A 34 8.36 19.92 32.93
CA HIS A 34 9.26 19.34 33.91
C HIS A 34 9.76 20.43 34.85
N LEU A 35 9.96 20.03 36.11
CA LEU A 35 10.61 20.86 37.12
C LEU A 35 11.68 20.03 37.80
N GLN A 36 12.94 20.46 37.68
CA GLN A 36 14.08 19.94 38.42
C GLN A 36 14.79 21.10 39.14
N ASN A 37 15.14 20.83 40.39
CA ASN A 37 15.77 21.71 41.39
C ASN A 37 16.64 22.85 40.78
N GLN A 38 16.07 24.05 40.68
CA GLN A 38 16.84 25.29 40.46
C GLN A 38 16.70 26.20 41.68
N MET A 39 17.84 26.39 42.35
CA MET A 39 17.97 27.23 43.53
C MET A 39 17.79 28.71 43.17
N ASN A 40 16.68 29.32 43.60
CA ASN A 40 16.64 30.56 44.39
C ASN A 40 15.20 31.06 44.58
N TYR A 41 14.94 31.57 45.79
CA TYR A 41 13.63 31.93 46.32
C TYR A 41 12.92 33.09 45.61
N LYS A 42 11.64 32.86 45.25
CA LYS A 42 10.47 33.68 45.60
C LYS A 42 9.21 32.83 45.40
N LEU A 43 8.17 33.06 46.20
CA LEU A 43 6.85 32.40 46.06
C LEU A 43 6.32 32.62 44.64
N ASN A 44 6.50 31.64 43.76
CA ASN A 44 6.10 31.74 42.36
C ASN A 44 5.07 30.66 42.09
N GLU A 45 3.81 31.07 41.99
CA GLU A 45 2.83 30.29 41.23
C GLU A 45 3.28 30.31 39.78
N TYR A 46 3.57 29.14 39.23
CA TYR A 46 3.84 29.00 37.81
C TYR A 46 2.58 28.48 37.13
N CYS A 47 2.29 29.04 35.96
CA CYS A 47 1.13 28.65 35.19
C CYS A 47 1.54 28.40 33.75
N ARG A 48 1.19 27.22 33.23
CA ARG A 48 1.31 26.87 31.82
C ARG A 48 -0.05 26.56 31.23
N LYS A 49 -0.38 27.18 30.10
CA LYS A 49 -1.60 26.94 29.34
C LYS A 49 -1.25 26.17 28.06
N ILE A 50 -1.92 25.06 27.83
CA ILE A 50 -1.77 24.23 26.62
C ILE A 50 -3.10 24.36 25.84
N PRO A 51 -3.11 25.11 24.73
CA PRO A 51 -4.32 25.30 23.94
C PRO A 51 -4.67 24.03 23.17
N VAL A 52 -5.95 23.67 23.15
CA VAL A 52 -6.46 22.52 22.40
C VAL A 52 -7.46 23.04 21.37
N THR A 53 -7.09 22.95 20.10
CA THR A 53 -7.94 23.40 18.99
C THR A 53 -9.14 22.47 18.79
N THR A 54 -10.23 23.01 18.26
CA THR A 54 -11.42 22.23 17.87
C THR A 54 -11.05 21.04 16.98
N GLY A 55 -11.64 19.87 17.25
CA GLY A 55 -11.35 18.63 16.53
C GLY A 55 -10.15 17.84 17.06
N LYS A 56 -9.50 18.32 18.13
CA LYS A 56 -8.38 17.63 18.80
C LYS A 56 -8.69 17.34 20.25
N PHE A 57 -7.90 16.44 20.84
CA PHE A 57 -7.90 16.15 22.26
C PHE A 57 -6.45 16.09 22.77
N ILE A 58 -6.27 16.42 24.04
CA ILE A 58 -4.98 16.30 24.72
C ILE A 58 -4.99 15.08 25.63
N GLN A 59 -3.91 14.33 25.62
CA GLN A 59 -3.63 13.29 26.60
C GLN A 59 -2.37 13.67 27.37
N LEU A 60 -2.52 13.91 28.68
CA LEU A 60 -1.44 14.22 29.59
C LEU A 60 -1.09 12.99 30.40
N LYS A 61 0.19 12.75 30.60
CA LYS A 61 0.70 11.67 31.44
C LYS A 61 1.64 12.26 32.47
N VAL A 62 1.27 12.14 33.74
CA VAL A 62 2.13 12.49 34.86
C VAL A 62 2.93 11.24 35.21
N ASN A 63 4.21 11.25 34.87
CA ASN A 63 5.09 10.08 35.00
C ASN A 63 5.72 10.00 36.39
N ASN A 64 6.14 11.15 36.94
CA ASN A 64 6.78 11.25 38.25
C ASN A 64 6.29 12.51 38.95
N LEU A 65 6.05 12.41 40.25
CA LEU A 65 5.63 13.51 41.11
C LEU A 65 6.12 13.25 42.54
N THR A 66 6.96 14.16 43.04
CA THR A 66 7.45 14.13 44.41
C THR A 66 7.13 15.46 45.08
N LEU A 67 6.03 15.48 45.84
CA LEU A 67 5.63 16.60 46.71
C LEU A 67 5.68 16.14 48.16
N LYS A 68 6.36 16.91 49.02
CA LYS A 68 6.56 16.57 50.44
C LYS A 68 5.60 17.32 51.37
N VAL A 69 5.22 18.54 51.01
CA VAL A 69 4.28 19.37 51.76
C VAL A 69 2.85 19.12 51.29
N GLU A 70 1.90 19.19 52.22
CA GLU A 70 0.47 19.02 51.94
C GLU A 70 -0.12 20.29 51.31
N CYS A 71 -1.31 20.17 50.72
CA CYS A 71 -2.02 21.35 50.21
C CYS A 71 -2.52 22.22 51.39
N PRO A 72 -2.59 23.56 51.24
CA PRO A 72 -2.40 24.35 50.02
C PRO A 72 -0.94 24.78 49.73
N ASP A 73 -0.01 24.37 50.59
CA ASP A 73 1.35 24.90 50.58
C ASP A 73 2.21 24.35 49.43
N SER A 74 1.90 23.17 48.89
CA SER A 74 2.50 22.70 47.63
C SER A 74 1.49 21.89 46.82
N PHE A 75 1.30 22.25 45.56
CA PHE A 75 0.35 21.57 44.67
C PHE A 75 0.75 21.61 43.20
N VAL A 76 0.26 20.62 42.46
CA VAL A 76 0.14 20.66 41.00
C VAL A 76 -1.34 20.55 40.68
N LYS A 77 -1.91 21.62 40.13
CA LYS A 77 -3.31 21.73 39.74
C LYS A 77 -3.40 21.68 38.22
N ILE A 78 -4.10 20.68 37.70
CA ILE A 78 -4.41 20.52 36.29
C ILE A 78 -5.89 20.84 36.13
N SER A 79 -6.21 21.83 35.31
CA SER A 79 -7.58 22.29 35.10
C SER A 79 -7.90 22.38 33.62
N SER A 80 -9.06 21.88 33.24
CA SER A 80 -9.68 22.03 31.92
C SER A 80 -11.12 22.51 32.10
N ALA A 81 -11.87 22.68 31.01
CA ALA A 81 -13.30 22.98 31.11
C ALA A 81 -14.10 21.80 31.69
N GLU A 82 -13.64 20.57 31.50
CA GLU A 82 -14.34 19.35 31.91
C GLU A 82 -14.00 18.91 33.32
N ASN A 83 -12.73 19.03 33.73
CA ASN A 83 -12.24 18.50 35.00
C ASN A 83 -11.21 19.41 35.67
N GLN A 84 -11.08 19.25 36.98
CA GLN A 84 -10.06 19.92 37.76
C GLN A 84 -9.45 18.94 38.77
N ASP A 85 -8.20 18.58 38.55
CA ASP A 85 -7.42 17.70 39.41
C ASP A 85 -6.38 18.51 40.19
N MET A 86 -6.40 18.41 41.50
CA MET A 86 -5.38 19.01 42.37
C MET A 86 -4.59 17.88 43.04
N ILE A 87 -3.29 17.84 42.76
CA ILE A 87 -2.38 16.83 43.27
C ILE A 87 -1.49 17.45 44.35
N CYS A 88 -1.54 16.86 45.54
CA CYS A 88 -0.83 17.27 46.75
C CYS A 88 0.18 16.19 47.17
N LYS A 89 0.86 16.37 48.32
CA LYS A 89 1.76 15.41 49.00
C LYS A 89 1.63 13.97 48.51
N SER A 90 2.70 13.44 47.94
CA SER A 90 2.70 12.12 47.30
C SER A 90 3.85 11.26 47.85
N SER A 91 3.51 10.35 48.77
CA SER A 91 4.44 9.37 49.32
C SER A 91 4.49 8.06 48.52
N ASN A 92 3.50 7.81 47.63
CA ASN A 92 3.41 6.64 46.76
C ASN A 92 2.66 7.00 45.45
N PHE A 93 3.28 7.83 44.61
CA PHE A 93 2.64 8.28 43.37
C PHE A 93 2.41 7.11 42.39
N LYS A 94 1.21 7.03 41.83
CA LYS A 94 0.92 6.19 40.66
C LYS A 94 0.80 7.09 39.43
N PRO A 95 1.39 6.72 38.28
CA PRO A 95 1.25 7.50 37.06
C PRO A 95 -0.22 7.76 36.72
N LEU A 96 -0.55 9.02 36.46
CA LEU A 96 -1.90 9.48 36.15
C LEU A 96 -1.97 9.85 34.67
N THR A 97 -3.05 9.45 34.00
CA THR A 97 -3.35 9.87 32.63
C THR A 97 -4.63 10.68 32.64
N ILE A 98 -4.59 11.87 32.05
CA ILE A 98 -5.73 12.80 31.96
C ILE A 98 -5.99 13.06 30.48
N THR A 99 -7.26 13.07 30.09
CA THR A 99 -7.70 13.38 28.74
C THR A 99 -8.66 14.56 28.77
N ALA A 100 -8.46 15.57 27.91
CA ALA A 100 -9.33 16.73 27.81
C ALA A 100 -9.59 17.11 26.34
N LEU A 101 -10.74 17.75 26.08
CA LEU A 101 -11.12 18.28 24.76
C LEU A 101 -10.91 19.80 24.66
N SER A 102 -10.73 20.46 25.81
CA SER A 102 -10.52 21.90 25.93
C SER A 102 -9.11 22.24 26.38
N ASP A 103 -8.77 23.53 26.32
CA ASP A 103 -7.52 24.08 26.83
C ASP A 103 -7.21 23.59 28.25
N VAL A 104 -5.99 23.10 28.46
CA VAL A 104 -5.52 22.65 29.77
C VAL A 104 -4.60 23.68 30.38
N THR A 105 -4.88 24.03 31.63
CA THR A 105 -4.05 24.91 32.45
C THR A 105 -3.42 24.10 33.57
N VAL A 106 -2.08 24.06 33.59
CA VAL A 106 -1.27 23.45 34.64
C VAL A 106 -0.72 24.57 35.52
N ARG A 107 -1.23 24.67 36.74
CA ARG A 107 -0.74 25.58 37.78
C ARG A 107 0.01 24.79 38.83
N TYR A 108 1.18 25.26 39.24
CA TYR A 108 1.91 24.62 40.31
C TYR A 108 2.54 25.64 41.24
N PHE A 109 2.53 25.28 42.51
CA PHE A 109 3.01 26.10 43.61
C PHE A 109 3.87 25.24 44.52
N LEU A 110 5.01 25.78 44.95
CA LEU A 110 6.01 25.08 45.73
C LEU A 110 6.41 25.93 46.93
N THR A 111 6.33 25.34 48.12
CA THR A 111 6.89 25.90 49.35
C THR A 111 8.13 25.12 49.75
N GLN A 112 9.10 25.84 50.32
CA GLN A 112 10.32 25.24 50.83
C GLN A 112 10.27 25.14 52.36
N GLU A 113 10.50 23.95 52.90
CA GLU A 113 10.91 23.80 54.30
C GLU A 113 12.45 23.86 54.40
N SER A 114 12.94 24.61 55.38
CA SER A 114 14.34 24.97 55.54
C SER A 114 15.27 23.76 55.74
N LYS A 115 16.37 23.72 54.96
CA LYS A 115 17.65 23.00 55.22
C LYS A 115 17.73 21.49 55.07
N THR A 116 17.00 20.86 54.16
CA THR A 116 17.29 19.47 53.76
C THR A 116 17.31 19.31 52.25
N SER A 117 18.35 18.61 51.75
CA SER A 117 18.60 18.31 50.34
C SER A 117 17.62 17.24 49.84
N TYR A 118 16.34 17.59 49.72
CA TYR A 118 15.33 16.70 49.15
C TYR A 118 15.01 17.09 47.70
N GLU A 119 14.99 16.09 46.80
CA GLU A 119 14.49 16.25 45.43
C GLU A 119 12.97 16.41 45.44
N TYR A 120 12.51 17.57 44.97
CA TYR A 120 11.12 17.83 44.62
C TYR A 120 11.04 18.08 43.11
N GLY A 121 9.95 17.65 42.50
CA GLY A 121 9.79 17.78 41.05
C GLY A 121 8.61 17.01 40.53
N PHE A 122 8.20 17.36 39.32
CA PHE A 122 7.25 16.58 38.56
C PHE A 122 7.66 16.57 37.10
N HIS A 123 7.29 15.50 36.43
CA HIS A 123 7.45 15.35 34.99
C HIS A 123 6.12 14.96 34.39
N LEU A 124 5.55 15.88 33.63
CA LEU A 124 4.34 15.72 32.86
C LEU A 124 4.71 15.74 31.38
N GLU A 125 4.21 14.79 30.63
CA GLU A 125 4.26 14.77 29.18
C GLU A 125 2.85 14.93 28.62
N TYR A 126 2.73 15.58 27.47
CA TYR A 126 1.45 15.70 26.80
C TYR A 126 1.60 15.50 25.29
N ILE A 127 0.53 14.97 24.70
CA ILE A 127 0.36 14.87 23.27
C ILE A 127 -1.05 15.32 22.91
N ILE A 128 -1.17 16.17 21.89
CA ILE A 128 -2.41 16.64 21.30
C ILE A 128 -2.61 15.88 19.99
N ARG A 129 -3.74 15.20 19.85
CA ARG A 129 -4.08 14.38 18.69
C ARG A 129 -5.43 14.75 18.11
N ASP A 130 -5.61 14.51 16.83
CA ASP A 130 -6.93 14.63 16.19
C ASP A 130 -7.90 13.61 16.80
N ILE A 131 -9.17 13.99 16.97
CA ILE A 131 -10.21 13.12 17.56
C ILE A 131 -10.38 11.82 16.76
N GLU A 132 -10.14 11.87 15.45
CA GLU A 132 -10.19 10.69 14.59
C GLU A 132 -9.24 9.56 15.05
N CYS A 133 -8.12 9.91 15.70
CA CYS A 133 -7.17 8.94 16.24
C CYS A 133 -7.75 8.04 17.35
N VAL A 134 -8.96 8.33 17.86
CA VAL A 134 -9.67 7.49 18.83
C VAL A 134 -10.37 6.31 18.14
N ASN A 135 -10.70 6.44 16.85
CA ASN A 135 -11.45 5.42 16.12
C ASN A 135 -10.57 4.21 15.81
N LYS A 136 -11.08 2.99 16.12
CA LYS A 136 -10.34 1.70 15.98
C LYS A 136 -10.01 1.28 14.54
N GLY A 137 -10.38 2.08 13.54
CA GLY A 137 -10.07 1.85 12.13
C GLY A 137 -9.57 3.10 11.42
N SER A 138 -9.10 4.11 12.17
CA SER A 138 -8.45 5.27 11.56
C SER A 138 -7.07 4.91 11.04
N PHE A 139 -6.65 5.63 9.99
CA PHE A 139 -5.31 5.54 9.42
C PHE A 139 -4.44 6.64 10.00
N ASN A 140 -3.21 6.29 10.42
CA ASN A 140 -2.30 7.22 11.08
C ASN A 140 -1.40 7.91 10.06
N CYS A 141 -1.66 9.18 9.79
CA CYS A 141 -0.75 10.02 9.01
C CYS A 141 0.55 10.33 9.76
N SER A 142 0.42 10.55 11.08
CA SER A 142 1.52 10.86 12.02
C SER A 142 1.12 10.51 13.46
N PRO A 143 2.02 10.62 14.46
CA PRO A 143 1.65 10.38 15.86
C PRO A 143 0.52 11.28 16.40
N THR A 144 0.28 12.43 15.75
CA THR A 144 -0.71 13.43 16.18
C THR A 144 -1.90 13.58 15.23
N SER A 145 -1.87 12.95 14.05
CA SER A 145 -2.90 13.14 13.03
C SER A 145 -3.32 11.83 12.37
N CYS A 146 -4.64 11.66 12.25
CA CYS A 146 -5.27 10.46 11.72
C CYS A 146 -6.46 10.85 10.84
N ILE A 147 -6.73 10.01 9.84
CA ILE A 147 -7.87 10.16 8.92
C ILE A 147 -8.73 8.87 8.94
N PRO A 148 -10.00 8.93 8.51
CA PRO A 148 -10.82 7.74 8.30
C PRO A 148 -10.22 6.80 7.24
N GLN A 149 -10.43 5.49 7.38
CA GLN A 149 -9.97 4.50 6.39
C GLN A 149 -10.53 4.73 4.98
N THR A 150 -11.68 5.40 4.87
CA THR A 150 -12.33 5.72 3.59
C THR A 150 -11.58 6.76 2.78
N GLU A 151 -10.72 7.54 3.42
CA GLU A 151 -9.86 8.59 2.83
C GLU A 151 -8.45 8.05 2.50
N VAL A 152 -8.25 6.73 2.60
CA VAL A 152 -7.01 6.08 2.18
C VAL A 152 -7.21 5.55 0.76
N CYS A 153 -6.33 5.93 -0.17
CA CYS A 153 -6.38 5.53 -1.57
C CYS A 153 -7.62 6.01 -2.32
N ASP A 154 -8.18 7.17 -1.94
CA ASP A 154 -9.36 7.73 -2.60
C ASP A 154 -9.00 8.70 -3.74
N GLY A 155 -7.70 8.96 -3.94
CA GLY A 155 -7.17 9.85 -4.97
C GLY A 155 -7.06 11.31 -4.52
N ILE A 156 -7.40 11.61 -3.27
CA ILE A 156 -7.25 12.91 -2.60
C ILE A 156 -6.10 12.79 -1.60
N LYS A 157 -5.36 13.88 -1.41
CA LYS A 157 -4.29 13.93 -0.41
C LYS A 157 -4.88 14.51 0.88
N ASP A 158 -5.20 13.65 1.83
CA ASP A 158 -5.75 13.97 3.14
C ASP A 158 -4.66 14.02 4.23
N CYS A 159 -3.66 13.14 4.15
CA CYS A 159 -2.47 13.30 4.99
C CYS A 159 -1.54 14.42 4.47
N GLU A 160 -1.00 15.24 5.37
CA GLU A 160 -0.06 16.32 5.00
C GLU A 160 1.20 15.79 4.27
N ASN A 161 1.64 14.58 4.61
CA ASN A 161 2.76 13.89 3.96
C ASN A 161 2.35 13.06 2.72
N GLY A 162 1.06 12.87 2.45
CA GLY A 162 0.54 12.09 1.32
C GLY A 162 0.71 10.58 1.44
N ILE A 163 0.93 10.05 2.65
CA ILE A 163 1.17 8.62 2.87
C ILE A 163 -0.08 7.74 2.70
N ASP A 164 -1.25 8.36 2.84
CA ASP A 164 -2.58 7.83 2.49
C ASP A 164 -2.70 7.41 1.02
N GLU A 165 -1.97 8.06 0.11
CA GLU A 165 -2.04 7.80 -1.33
C GLU A 165 -0.86 6.96 -1.87
N ILE A 166 0.02 6.48 -0.99
CA ILE A 166 1.18 5.69 -1.37
C ILE A 166 0.86 4.19 -1.25
N GLY A 167 1.18 3.43 -2.31
CA GLY A 167 1.01 1.97 -2.31
C GLY A 167 -0.40 1.49 -2.65
N CYS A 168 -1.25 2.38 -3.14
CA CYS A 168 -2.59 2.06 -3.62
C CYS A 168 -2.53 1.25 -4.93
N GLU A 169 -2.84 -0.05 -4.86
CA GLU A 169 -2.99 -0.89 -6.06
C GLU A 169 -4.20 -0.36 -6.86
N ARG A 170 -4.00 0.09 -8.10
CA ARG A 170 -5.10 0.64 -8.94
C ARG A 170 -5.83 -0.45 -9.72
N GLY A 171 -7.06 -0.17 -10.15
CA GLY A 171 -7.86 -1.06 -11.00
C GLY A 171 -8.45 -2.24 -10.23
N ILE A 172 -8.44 -3.44 -10.83
CA ILE A 172 -9.04 -4.63 -10.21
C ILE A 172 -8.42 -5.00 -8.86
N LEU A 173 -7.17 -4.61 -8.65
CA LEU A 173 -6.44 -4.87 -7.41
C LEU A 173 -6.92 -3.99 -6.24
N ALA A 174 -7.61 -2.87 -6.52
CA ALA A 174 -8.24 -2.01 -5.50
C ALA A 174 -9.51 -2.63 -4.88
N ILE A 175 -10.07 -3.67 -5.51
CA ILE A 175 -11.30 -4.31 -5.03
C ILE A 175 -10.98 -5.13 -3.78
N SER A 176 -11.69 -4.84 -2.69
CA SER A 176 -11.53 -5.56 -1.42
C SER A 176 -11.63 -7.07 -1.60
N GLY A 177 -10.67 -7.80 -1.02
CA GLY A 177 -10.57 -9.25 -1.11
C GLY A 177 -9.87 -9.80 -2.35
N VAL A 178 -9.65 -9.00 -3.41
CA VAL A 178 -8.96 -9.47 -4.63
C VAL A 178 -7.51 -9.83 -4.35
N ALA A 179 -6.80 -9.03 -3.56
CA ALA A 179 -5.41 -9.34 -3.19
C ALA A 179 -5.29 -10.68 -2.44
N GLU A 180 -6.22 -10.97 -1.52
CA GLU A 180 -6.24 -12.22 -0.77
C GLU A 180 -6.64 -13.41 -1.66
N ALA A 181 -7.63 -13.22 -2.54
CA ALA A 181 -8.02 -14.23 -3.53
C ALA A 181 -6.86 -14.57 -4.48
N ARG A 182 -6.14 -13.55 -4.97
CA ARG A 182 -4.92 -13.69 -5.79
C ARG A 182 -3.87 -14.52 -5.07
N LYS A 183 -3.59 -14.20 -3.80
CA LYS A 183 -2.61 -14.92 -2.97
C LYS A 183 -2.99 -16.39 -2.78
N LYS A 184 -4.26 -16.68 -2.48
CA LYS A 184 -4.77 -18.06 -2.34
C LYS A 184 -4.65 -18.83 -3.66
N ALA A 185 -5.04 -18.24 -4.78
CA ALA A 185 -4.97 -18.86 -6.10
C ALA A 185 -3.53 -19.18 -6.51
N VAL A 186 -2.60 -18.25 -6.27
CA VAL A 186 -1.16 -18.44 -6.50
C VAL A 186 -0.62 -19.60 -5.64
N SER A 187 -0.97 -19.62 -4.35
CA SER A 187 -0.52 -20.67 -3.44
C SER A 187 -1.03 -22.04 -3.89
N TRP A 188 -2.29 -22.12 -4.32
CA TRP A 188 -2.87 -23.34 -4.89
C TRP A 188 -2.11 -23.75 -6.17
N LEU A 189 -1.88 -22.82 -7.09
CA LEU A 189 -1.19 -23.11 -8.36
C LEU A 189 0.22 -23.67 -8.13
N LYS A 190 0.98 -23.11 -7.18
CA LYS A 190 2.32 -23.62 -6.81
C LYS A 190 2.26 -25.00 -6.15
N LYS A 191 1.19 -25.32 -5.42
CA LYS A 191 0.98 -26.62 -4.76
C LYS A 191 0.68 -27.73 -5.77
N GLU A 192 -0.04 -27.43 -6.84
CA GLU A 192 -0.36 -28.38 -7.91
C GLU A 192 0.83 -28.72 -8.84
N ARG A 193 2.03 -28.20 -8.55
CA ARG A 193 3.24 -28.52 -9.32
C ARG A 193 3.66 -29.97 -9.11
N LEU A 194 4.22 -30.55 -10.17
CA LEU A 194 4.97 -31.80 -10.09
C LEU A 194 6.35 -31.59 -9.42
N PRO A 195 7.02 -32.66 -8.97
CA PRO A 195 8.40 -32.59 -8.47
C PRO A 195 9.40 -32.03 -9.49
N SER A 196 9.08 -32.05 -10.79
CA SER A 196 9.84 -31.40 -11.86
C SER A 196 9.62 -29.89 -11.94
N TRP A 197 8.95 -29.29 -10.95
CA TRP A 197 8.63 -27.86 -10.88
C TRP A 197 7.68 -27.37 -11.99
N GLY A 198 7.03 -28.25 -12.75
CA GLY A 198 6.07 -27.88 -13.80
C GLY A 198 4.64 -28.40 -13.61
N TRP A 199 3.80 -28.20 -14.64
CA TRP A 199 2.39 -28.62 -14.71
C TRP A 199 2.11 -29.50 -15.96
N ARG A 200 2.95 -30.52 -16.18
CA ARG A 200 2.86 -31.41 -17.36
C ARG A 200 2.93 -30.62 -18.68
N ASP A 201 1.91 -30.74 -19.53
CA ASP A 201 1.81 -30.03 -20.81
C ASP A 201 1.34 -28.57 -20.63
N TYR A 202 0.85 -28.24 -19.43
CA TYR A 202 0.41 -26.89 -19.07
C TYR A 202 1.51 -26.04 -18.44
N THR A 203 2.75 -26.53 -18.35
CA THR A 203 3.86 -25.75 -17.77
C THR A 203 4.00 -24.36 -18.39
N PRO A 204 4.00 -24.21 -19.73
CA PRO A 204 4.07 -22.89 -20.36
C PRO A 204 2.94 -21.94 -19.91
N ARG A 205 1.73 -22.48 -19.72
CA ARG A 205 0.58 -21.70 -19.24
C ARG A 205 0.70 -21.32 -17.77
N GLY A 206 1.16 -22.24 -16.93
CA GLY A 206 1.35 -22.00 -15.49
C GLY A 206 2.39 -20.91 -15.23
N VAL A 207 3.48 -20.92 -15.98
CA VAL A 207 4.54 -19.89 -15.91
C VAL A 207 4.03 -18.51 -16.31
N VAL A 208 3.31 -18.40 -17.43
CA VAL A 208 2.67 -17.14 -17.84
C VAL A 208 1.66 -16.66 -16.79
N ALA A 209 0.86 -17.57 -16.21
CA ALA A 209 -0.10 -17.21 -15.17
C ALA A 209 0.57 -16.67 -13.90
N LEU A 210 1.69 -17.26 -13.46
CA LEU A 210 2.44 -16.77 -12.31
C LEU A 210 3.09 -15.41 -12.57
N TYR A 211 3.61 -15.19 -13.78
CA TYR A 211 4.16 -13.89 -14.19
C TYR A 211 3.08 -12.80 -14.13
N LEU A 212 1.94 -13.04 -14.79
CA LEU A 212 0.83 -12.08 -14.83
C LEU A 212 0.21 -11.83 -13.45
N ALA A 213 0.26 -12.82 -12.55
CA ALA A 213 -0.15 -12.66 -11.16
C ALA A 213 0.84 -11.83 -10.31
N SER A 214 1.92 -11.30 -10.90
CA SER A 214 3.01 -10.59 -10.21
C SER A 214 3.66 -11.44 -9.09
N ASN A 215 3.68 -12.75 -9.26
CA ASN A 215 4.22 -13.69 -8.28
C ASN A 215 5.46 -14.46 -8.77
N ALA A 216 5.88 -14.22 -10.01
CA ALA A 216 7.16 -14.67 -10.53
C ALA A 216 7.68 -13.62 -11.50
N THR A 217 9.01 -13.44 -11.52
CA THR A 217 9.67 -12.45 -12.38
C THR A 217 10.65 -13.08 -13.36
N PHE A 218 11.10 -14.32 -13.12
CA PHE A 218 12.01 -15.06 -14.00
C PHE A 218 13.26 -14.25 -14.39
N ASN A 219 13.84 -13.57 -13.40
CA ASN A 219 14.95 -12.64 -13.56
C ASN A 219 16.31 -13.22 -13.12
N GLY A 220 16.40 -14.53 -12.93
CA GLY A 220 17.62 -15.22 -12.51
C GLY A 220 17.89 -15.21 -11.01
N LYS A 221 17.03 -14.60 -10.18
CA LYS A 221 17.29 -14.45 -8.73
C LYS A 221 16.69 -15.56 -7.87
N VAL A 222 15.57 -16.13 -8.27
CA VAL A 222 14.81 -17.11 -7.47
C VAL A 222 14.93 -18.49 -8.10
N LEU A 223 15.64 -19.40 -7.45
CA LEU A 223 15.91 -20.75 -7.99
C LEU A 223 14.64 -21.49 -8.42
N GLU A 224 13.56 -21.42 -7.62
CA GLU A 224 12.30 -22.07 -7.98
C GLU A 224 11.70 -21.54 -9.28
N GLU A 225 11.85 -20.24 -9.56
CA GLU A 225 11.39 -19.61 -10.80
C GLU A 225 12.22 -20.08 -11.99
N GLU A 226 13.54 -20.17 -11.82
CA GLU A 226 14.44 -20.64 -12.87
C GLU A 226 14.23 -22.13 -13.19
N LEU A 227 13.88 -22.95 -12.20
CA LEU A 227 13.51 -24.35 -12.43
C LEU A 227 12.21 -24.46 -13.24
N MET A 228 11.21 -23.60 -12.97
CA MET A 228 9.98 -23.53 -13.76
C MET A 228 10.25 -23.08 -15.20
N ALA A 229 11.15 -22.10 -15.38
CA ALA A 229 11.58 -21.64 -16.70
C ALA A 229 12.31 -22.76 -17.47
N LYS A 230 13.20 -23.51 -16.80
CA LYS A 230 13.93 -24.62 -17.42
C LYS A 230 13.02 -25.78 -17.84
N GLU A 231 12.05 -26.15 -17.00
CA GLU A 231 11.04 -27.15 -17.37
C GLU A 231 10.20 -26.68 -18.57
N THR A 232 9.85 -25.39 -18.62
CA THR A 232 9.14 -24.78 -19.76
C THR A 232 9.95 -24.90 -21.05
N GLU A 233 11.23 -24.55 -20.99
CA GLU A 233 12.16 -24.66 -22.11
C GLU A 233 12.26 -26.10 -22.64
N ILE A 234 12.41 -27.08 -21.76
CA ILE A 234 12.45 -28.51 -22.13
C ILE A 234 11.14 -28.93 -22.78
N LYS A 235 9.99 -28.54 -22.23
CA LYS A 235 8.67 -28.87 -22.80
C LYS A 235 8.49 -28.30 -24.20
N ILE A 236 8.93 -27.07 -24.44
CA ILE A 236 8.87 -26.44 -25.76
C ILE A 236 9.81 -27.15 -26.73
N ALA A 237 11.04 -27.46 -26.32
CA ALA A 237 12.01 -28.18 -27.16
C ALA A 237 11.48 -29.56 -27.58
N VAL A 238 10.91 -30.33 -26.65
CA VAL A 238 10.30 -31.64 -26.96
C VAL A 238 9.08 -31.47 -27.88
N ALA A 239 8.24 -30.45 -27.64
CA ALA A 239 7.10 -30.19 -28.49
C ALA A 239 7.48 -29.87 -29.94
N LEU A 240 8.61 -29.20 -30.17
CA LEU A 240 9.11 -28.86 -31.51
C LEU A 240 9.57 -30.07 -32.31
N LEU A 241 9.84 -31.22 -31.67
CA LEU A 241 10.14 -32.49 -32.35
C LEU A 241 8.90 -33.12 -33.00
N ARG A 242 7.69 -32.67 -32.64
CA ARG A 242 6.44 -33.17 -33.21
C ARG A 242 6.29 -32.70 -34.67
N PRO A 243 5.69 -33.52 -35.56
CA PRO A 243 5.56 -33.21 -36.99
C PRO A 243 4.70 -31.96 -37.26
N SER A 244 3.75 -31.66 -36.37
CA SER A 244 2.90 -30.48 -36.47
C SER A 244 2.64 -29.88 -35.09
N LEU A 245 2.45 -28.57 -35.08
CA LEU A 245 2.08 -27.76 -33.93
C LEU A 245 0.93 -26.85 -34.32
N THR A 246 -0.04 -26.70 -33.43
CA THR A 246 -1.20 -25.83 -33.64
C THR A 246 -0.85 -24.36 -33.40
N ASN A 247 -1.65 -23.44 -33.98
CA ASN A 247 -1.50 -22.00 -33.76
C ASN A 247 -1.58 -21.67 -32.25
N CYS A 248 -2.46 -22.32 -31.50
CA CYS A 248 -2.62 -22.11 -30.07
C CYS A 248 -1.40 -22.56 -29.26
N GLU A 249 -0.81 -23.72 -29.58
CA GLU A 249 0.41 -24.19 -28.93
C GLU A 249 1.58 -23.25 -29.20
N LEU A 250 1.79 -22.85 -30.47
CA LEU A 250 2.83 -21.87 -30.80
C LEU A 250 2.62 -20.55 -30.07
N SER A 251 1.38 -20.05 -30.00
CA SER A 251 1.05 -18.82 -29.29
C SER A 251 1.35 -18.91 -27.80
N MET A 252 1.01 -20.04 -27.17
CA MET A 252 1.30 -20.31 -25.77
C MET A 252 2.81 -20.40 -25.50
N PHE A 253 3.56 -21.05 -26.39
CA PHE A 253 5.03 -21.14 -26.28
C PHE A 253 5.69 -19.77 -26.46
N ILE A 254 5.25 -18.96 -27.43
CA ILE A 254 5.76 -17.58 -27.61
C ILE A 254 5.55 -16.76 -26.34
N HIS A 255 4.34 -16.76 -25.76
CA HIS A 255 4.11 -16.05 -24.49
C HIS A 255 5.00 -16.57 -23.37
N ALA A 256 5.14 -17.89 -23.23
CA ALA A 256 5.97 -18.49 -22.20
C ALA A 256 7.44 -18.10 -22.35
N LEU A 257 7.99 -18.12 -23.57
CA LEU A 257 9.37 -17.70 -23.83
C LEU A 257 9.58 -16.22 -23.52
N LEU A 258 8.63 -15.36 -23.90
CA LEU A 258 8.70 -13.93 -23.60
C LEU A 258 8.74 -13.67 -22.09
N VAL A 259 7.91 -14.33 -21.30
CA VAL A 259 7.89 -14.13 -19.83
C VAL A 259 9.08 -14.77 -19.12
N THR A 260 9.68 -15.83 -19.67
CA THR A 260 10.89 -16.46 -19.13
C THR A 260 12.17 -15.89 -19.72
N CYS A 261 12.12 -14.73 -20.38
CA CYS A 261 13.26 -14.05 -20.99
C CYS A 261 14.05 -14.88 -22.02
N HIS A 262 13.38 -15.78 -22.76
CA HIS A 262 13.95 -16.49 -23.91
C HIS A 262 13.49 -15.86 -25.22
N ASP A 263 14.34 -15.85 -26.26
CA ASP A 263 13.96 -15.29 -27.56
C ASP A 263 13.09 -16.28 -28.37
N PRO A 264 11.80 -15.98 -28.63
CA PRO A 264 10.96 -16.84 -29.46
C PRO A 264 11.28 -16.76 -30.97
N ARG A 265 12.13 -15.83 -31.40
CA ARG A 265 12.59 -15.70 -32.79
C ARG A 265 13.82 -16.56 -33.09
N ASP A 266 14.57 -16.94 -32.06
CA ASP A 266 15.70 -17.85 -32.15
C ASP A 266 15.75 -18.82 -30.96
N PHE A 267 14.72 -19.66 -30.87
CA PHE A 267 14.67 -20.72 -29.88
C PHE A 267 15.32 -21.98 -30.44
N TYR A 268 16.60 -22.21 -30.13
CA TYR A 268 17.38 -23.32 -30.66
C TYR A 268 17.35 -23.38 -32.21
N GLY A 269 17.50 -22.24 -32.88
CA GLY A 269 17.42 -22.14 -34.35
C GLY A 269 15.99 -22.18 -34.90
N ASN A 270 14.96 -22.22 -34.06
CA ASN A 270 13.56 -22.18 -34.47
C ASN A 270 12.97 -20.80 -34.25
N ASN A 271 12.45 -20.20 -35.33
CA ASN A 271 11.70 -18.95 -35.25
C ASN A 271 10.19 -19.23 -35.10
N LEU A 272 9.72 -19.32 -33.86
CA LEU A 272 8.32 -19.65 -33.55
C LEU A 272 7.38 -18.52 -34.01
N VAL A 273 7.80 -17.26 -33.87
CA VAL A 273 7.01 -16.08 -34.27
C VAL A 273 6.71 -16.11 -35.77
N LYS A 274 7.74 -16.34 -36.60
CA LYS A 274 7.59 -16.47 -38.07
C LYS A 274 6.75 -17.68 -38.45
N ARG A 275 6.92 -18.81 -37.74
CA ARG A 275 6.11 -20.02 -37.97
C ARG A 275 4.62 -19.76 -37.67
N LEU A 276 4.31 -19.11 -36.55
CA LEU A 276 2.94 -18.74 -36.19
C LEU A 276 2.33 -17.79 -37.22
N LYS A 277 3.06 -16.74 -37.61
CA LYS A 277 2.61 -15.77 -38.61
C LYS A 277 2.22 -16.45 -39.92
N LYS A 278 3.08 -17.34 -40.44
CA LYS A 278 2.82 -18.13 -41.65
C LYS A 278 1.60 -19.04 -41.51
N GLN A 279 1.41 -19.67 -40.35
CA GLN A 279 0.23 -20.50 -40.10
C GLN A 279 -1.07 -19.68 -40.07
N VAL A 280 -1.03 -18.49 -39.47
CA VAL A 280 -2.17 -17.57 -39.49
C VAL A 280 -2.44 -17.14 -40.93
N GLU A 281 -1.45 -16.63 -41.67
CA GLU A 281 -1.60 -16.17 -43.06
C GLU A 281 -2.15 -17.24 -44.01
N ASN A 282 -1.71 -18.50 -43.87
CA ASN A 282 -2.14 -19.61 -44.73
C ASN A 282 -3.49 -20.24 -44.29
N SER A 283 -4.01 -19.87 -43.12
CA SER A 283 -5.28 -20.42 -42.65
C SER A 283 -6.44 -19.80 -43.42
N HIS A 284 -7.36 -20.66 -43.88
CA HIS A 284 -8.57 -20.26 -44.60
C HIS A 284 -9.67 -19.81 -43.62
N ASP A 285 -9.60 -20.29 -42.37
CA ASP A 285 -10.54 -19.94 -41.31
C ASP A 285 -10.02 -18.77 -40.46
N VAL A 286 -10.94 -18.18 -39.69
CA VAL A 286 -10.62 -17.16 -38.69
C VAL A 286 -9.71 -17.78 -37.63
N SER A 287 -8.50 -17.22 -37.50
CA SER A 287 -7.52 -17.73 -36.53
C SER A 287 -7.90 -17.32 -35.09
N HIS A 288 -7.54 -18.16 -34.12
CA HIS A 288 -7.85 -17.91 -32.71
C HIS A 288 -7.21 -16.59 -32.22
N PRO A 289 -7.92 -15.75 -31.42
CA PRO A 289 -7.42 -14.44 -30.96
C PRO A 289 -6.04 -14.47 -30.29
N ILE A 290 -5.74 -15.57 -29.58
CA ILE A 290 -4.45 -15.77 -28.89
C ILE A 290 -3.25 -15.67 -29.83
N SER A 291 -3.42 -15.99 -31.12
CA SER A 291 -2.36 -15.91 -32.11
C SER A 291 -2.02 -14.47 -32.46
N TYR A 292 -3.03 -13.62 -32.61
CA TYR A 292 -2.83 -12.18 -32.82
C TYR A 292 -2.20 -11.51 -31.60
N LEU A 293 -2.62 -11.93 -30.40
CA LEU A 293 -2.02 -11.46 -29.14
C LEU A 293 -0.54 -11.87 -29.03
N ALA A 294 -0.21 -13.12 -29.34
CA ALA A 294 1.18 -13.61 -29.29
C ALA A 294 2.08 -12.89 -30.29
N LEU A 295 1.59 -12.62 -31.51
CA LEU A 295 2.33 -11.81 -32.49
C LEU A 295 2.54 -10.38 -32.00
N CYS A 296 1.50 -9.76 -31.42
CA CYS A 296 1.59 -8.41 -30.84
C CYS A 296 2.65 -8.35 -29.73
N ASN A 297 2.57 -9.27 -28.76
CA ASN A 297 3.48 -9.35 -27.62
C ASN A 297 4.93 -9.65 -28.05
N ALA A 298 5.11 -10.33 -29.18
CA ALA A 298 6.42 -10.57 -29.79
C ALA A 298 6.91 -9.41 -30.68
N HIS A 299 6.23 -8.26 -30.66
CA HIS A 299 6.48 -7.10 -31.51
C HIS A 299 6.53 -7.44 -33.00
N GLU A 300 5.69 -8.38 -33.44
CA GLU A 300 5.56 -8.77 -34.84
C GLU A 300 4.42 -8.01 -35.51
N ILE A 301 4.63 -7.61 -36.77
CA ILE A 301 3.60 -6.94 -37.57
C ILE A 301 2.46 -7.93 -37.83
N TRP A 302 1.24 -7.51 -37.55
CA TRP A 302 0.04 -8.31 -37.76
C TRP A 302 -0.13 -8.74 -39.23
N PRO A 303 -0.62 -9.97 -39.47
CA PRO A 303 -1.00 -10.44 -40.80
C PRO A 303 -2.03 -9.51 -41.45
N PRO A 304 -2.04 -9.33 -42.78
CA PRO A 304 -3.01 -8.46 -43.47
C PRO A 304 -4.47 -8.78 -43.16
N LYS A 305 -4.80 -10.07 -42.94
CA LYS A 305 -6.16 -10.50 -42.59
C LYS A 305 -6.57 -10.25 -41.13
N ALA A 306 -5.65 -9.85 -40.26
CA ALA A 306 -5.90 -9.72 -38.82
C ALA A 306 -7.08 -8.80 -38.49
N HIS A 307 -7.19 -7.67 -39.19
CA HIS A 307 -8.27 -6.71 -38.94
C HIS A 307 -9.65 -7.28 -39.32
N ALA A 308 -9.74 -8.01 -40.43
CA ALA A 308 -10.97 -8.65 -40.87
C ALA A 308 -11.37 -9.80 -39.93
N ASP A 309 -10.40 -10.63 -39.53
CA ASP A 309 -10.60 -11.72 -38.56
C ASP A 309 -11.11 -11.17 -37.23
N LEU A 310 -10.41 -10.21 -36.62
CA LEU A 310 -10.79 -9.63 -35.32
C LEU A 310 -12.17 -8.95 -35.36
N LYS A 311 -12.52 -8.28 -36.47
CA LYS A 311 -13.85 -7.69 -36.65
C LYS A 311 -14.95 -8.76 -36.74
N THR A 312 -14.64 -9.90 -37.35
CA THR A 312 -15.55 -11.05 -37.41
C THR A 312 -15.76 -11.63 -36.02
N ILE A 313 -14.66 -11.87 -35.29
CA ILE A 313 -14.64 -12.38 -33.90
C ILE A 313 -15.52 -11.51 -33.00
N LEU A 314 -15.33 -10.19 -33.02
CA LEU A 314 -16.08 -9.25 -32.18
C LEU A 314 -17.57 -9.17 -32.52
N LYS A 315 -17.97 -9.56 -33.74
CA LYS A 315 -19.38 -9.55 -34.18
C LYS A 315 -20.09 -10.87 -33.91
N THR A 316 -19.37 -11.97 -33.90
CA THR A 316 -19.94 -13.26 -33.51
C THR A 316 -20.25 -13.25 -32.01
N SER A 317 -21.49 -13.60 -31.66
CA SER A 317 -21.89 -13.94 -30.29
C SER A 317 -21.32 -15.28 -29.82
N LEU A 318 -20.24 -15.77 -30.46
CA LEU A 318 -19.54 -16.96 -30.03
C LEU A 318 -19.00 -16.64 -28.65
N GLU A 319 -19.60 -17.26 -27.64
CA GLU A 319 -18.93 -17.51 -26.37
C GLU A 319 -17.62 -18.20 -26.73
N TYR A 320 -16.54 -17.44 -26.84
CA TYR A 320 -15.23 -18.04 -26.86
C TYR A 320 -15.15 -18.84 -25.56
N PRO A 321 -15.01 -20.18 -25.63
CA PRO A 321 -14.98 -21.01 -24.45
C PRO A 321 -13.59 -20.84 -23.82
N PHE A 322 -13.34 -19.67 -23.24
CA PHE A 322 -12.24 -19.47 -22.30
C PHE A 322 -12.39 -20.40 -21.08
N VAL A 323 -13.52 -21.12 -20.97
CA VAL A 323 -13.94 -21.98 -19.86
C VAL A 323 -14.14 -23.48 -20.22
N LYS A 324 -14.16 -23.90 -21.49
CA LYS A 324 -14.31 -25.34 -21.85
C LYS A 324 -13.20 -25.80 -22.78
N GLY A 325 -12.32 -26.67 -22.26
CA GLY A 325 -11.24 -27.34 -22.99
C GLY A 325 -11.71 -28.34 -24.07
N SER A 326 -12.69 -27.98 -24.90
CA SER A 326 -13.25 -28.85 -25.94
C SER A 326 -12.64 -28.64 -27.33
N HIS A 327 -11.85 -27.58 -27.56
CA HIS A 327 -11.19 -27.34 -28.86
C HIS A 327 -9.65 -27.39 -28.85
N CYS A 328 -9.04 -27.67 -27.70
CA CYS A 328 -7.65 -28.11 -27.62
C CYS A 328 -7.61 -29.61 -27.29
N LYS A 329 -8.07 -30.47 -28.21
CA LYS A 329 -7.89 -31.93 -28.07
C LYS A 329 -6.47 -32.29 -28.51
N GLY A 330 -5.54 -32.28 -27.57
CA GLY A 330 -4.38 -33.16 -27.64
C GLY A 330 -4.87 -34.61 -27.54
N ALA A 331 -4.44 -35.46 -28.46
CA ALA A 331 -4.73 -36.88 -28.41
C ALA A 331 -4.04 -37.51 -27.18
N GLY A 332 -4.79 -37.67 -26.09
CA GLY A 332 -4.36 -38.34 -24.87
C GLY A 332 -5.58 -38.81 -24.09
N ARG A 333 -5.62 -40.10 -23.71
CA ARG A 333 -6.76 -40.74 -23.03
C ARG A 333 -7.18 -39.95 -21.79
N GLN A 334 -8.46 -39.58 -21.77
CA GLN A 334 -9.08 -38.78 -20.73
C GLN A 334 -9.48 -39.67 -19.54
N GLN A 335 -8.84 -39.48 -18.38
CA GLN A 335 -9.39 -39.95 -17.12
C GLN A 335 -10.35 -38.87 -16.59
N ARG A 336 -11.61 -39.27 -16.43
CA ARG A 336 -12.71 -38.49 -15.88
C ARG A 336 -12.39 -38.14 -14.42
N LEU A 337 -12.29 -36.85 -14.11
CA LEU A 337 -12.39 -36.33 -12.74
C LEU A 337 -13.73 -35.60 -12.66
N GLU A 338 -14.69 -36.23 -11.99
CA GLU A 338 -15.94 -35.58 -11.57
C GLU A 338 -15.58 -34.59 -10.46
N VAL A 339 -15.86 -33.30 -10.69
CA VAL A 339 -15.81 -32.27 -9.66
C VAL A 339 -17.23 -32.17 -9.12
N GLU A 340 -17.41 -32.57 -7.86
CA GLU A 340 -18.66 -32.43 -7.13
C GLU A 340 -19.08 -30.96 -7.03
N ARG A 341 -20.36 -30.75 -7.30
CA ARG A 341 -21.07 -29.47 -7.34
C ARG A 341 -21.28 -29.00 -5.90
N TYR A 342 -20.70 -27.85 -5.53
CA TYR A 342 -21.12 -27.10 -4.35
C TYR A 342 -22.06 -25.99 -4.81
N ASP A 343 -23.37 -26.21 -4.61
CA ASP A 343 -24.40 -25.21 -4.83
C ASP A 343 -24.33 -24.15 -3.72
N SER A 344 -23.94 -22.92 -4.07
CA SER A 344 -24.30 -21.74 -3.29
C SER A 344 -24.55 -20.55 -4.21
N VAL A 345 -25.84 -20.34 -4.48
CA VAL A 345 -26.54 -19.09 -4.80
C VAL A 345 -25.63 -17.87 -5.00
N LEU A 346 -25.23 -17.63 -6.25
CA LEU A 346 -24.81 -16.31 -6.73
C LEU A 346 -25.57 -16.02 -8.04
N ASP A 347 -26.29 -14.91 -7.98
CA ASP A 347 -27.24 -14.34 -8.94
C ASP A 347 -26.79 -14.41 -10.42
N GLU A 348 -27.67 -14.93 -11.29
CA GLU A 348 -27.51 -15.12 -12.75
C GLU A 348 -27.23 -13.82 -13.54
N ARG A 349 -27.16 -12.65 -12.89
CA ARG A 349 -26.67 -11.40 -13.52
C ARG A 349 -25.15 -11.22 -13.48
N VAL A 350 -24.41 -12.02 -12.70
CA VAL A 350 -22.96 -11.85 -12.52
C VAL A 350 -22.16 -12.58 -13.61
N GLU A 351 -22.68 -13.66 -14.21
CA GLU A 351 -22.00 -14.41 -15.28
C GLU A 351 -21.83 -13.61 -16.57
N PHE A 352 -22.77 -12.68 -16.87
CA PHE A 352 -22.69 -11.83 -18.06
C PHE A 352 -21.56 -10.79 -17.99
N SER A 353 -21.00 -10.56 -16.79
CA SER A 353 -19.92 -9.58 -16.59
C SER A 353 -18.53 -10.20 -16.77
N ILE A 354 -18.34 -11.49 -16.42
CA ILE A 354 -17.02 -12.15 -16.39
C ILE A 354 -16.42 -12.32 -17.80
N GLY A 355 -17.25 -12.63 -18.81
CA GLY A 355 -16.82 -12.73 -20.21
C GLY A 355 -16.37 -11.39 -20.81
N ARG A 356 -16.95 -10.28 -20.34
CA ARG A 356 -16.54 -8.91 -20.69
C ARG A 356 -15.39 -8.41 -19.81
N PHE A 357 -15.23 -8.99 -18.61
CA PHE A 357 -14.22 -8.65 -17.61
C PHE A 357 -12.81 -9.05 -18.02
N LEU A 358 -12.63 -10.20 -18.68
CA LEU A 358 -11.29 -10.64 -19.12
C LEU A 358 -10.72 -9.79 -20.26
N VAL A 359 -11.59 -9.16 -21.06
CA VAL A 359 -11.20 -8.18 -22.09
C VAL A 359 -10.73 -6.87 -21.46
N ASN A 360 -11.27 -6.51 -20.29
CA ASN A 360 -10.85 -5.32 -19.53
C ASN A 360 -9.70 -5.58 -18.55
N LEU A 361 -9.48 -6.83 -18.10
CA LEU A 361 -8.38 -7.19 -17.19
C LEU A 361 -6.98 -7.03 -17.79
N PHE A 362 -6.86 -7.01 -19.11
CA PHE A 362 -5.57 -7.00 -19.82
C PHE A 362 -5.36 -5.78 -20.71
N GLY A 363 -5.98 -4.64 -20.37
CA GLY A 363 -5.60 -3.35 -20.94
C GLY A 363 -5.60 -3.32 -22.46
N LEU A 364 -6.75 -3.56 -23.10
CA LEU A 364 -6.93 -3.03 -24.44
C LEU A 364 -6.98 -1.50 -24.33
N ALA A 365 -5.97 -0.88 -24.94
CA ALA A 365 -5.87 0.54 -25.15
C ALA A 365 -7.23 1.15 -25.53
N HIS A 366 -7.54 2.28 -24.91
CA HIS A 366 -8.55 3.21 -25.41
C HIS A 366 -8.25 3.49 -26.89
N ILE A 367 -9.03 2.92 -27.81
CA ILE A 367 -9.00 3.32 -29.22
C ILE A 367 -9.66 4.69 -29.29
N LYS A 368 -8.84 5.74 -29.16
CA LYS A 368 -9.23 7.09 -29.56
C LYS A 368 -9.33 7.09 -31.09
N ARG A 369 -10.45 7.56 -31.64
CA ARG A 369 -10.61 7.83 -33.08
C ARG A 369 -9.44 8.69 -33.56
N GLU A 370 -8.74 8.22 -34.58
CA GLU A 370 -7.75 8.99 -35.33
C GLU A 370 -8.42 9.91 -36.36
N GLU A 371 -7.78 11.06 -36.58
CA GLU A 371 -7.67 11.69 -37.90
C GLU A 371 -6.17 11.83 -38.24
N PRO A 372 -5.80 11.98 -39.53
CA PRO A 372 -4.83 11.09 -40.17
C PRO A 372 -3.40 11.64 -40.13
N HIS A 373 -2.44 10.71 -40.12
CA HIS A 373 -0.98 10.86 -40.11
C HIS A 373 -0.32 10.91 -38.73
N GLY A 374 0.10 9.74 -38.23
CA GLY A 374 1.06 9.63 -37.13
C GLY A 374 1.27 8.19 -36.68
N TYR A 375 2.53 7.74 -36.65
CA TYR A 375 2.96 6.42 -36.19
C TYR A 375 2.46 6.07 -34.78
N ILE A 376 1.93 4.86 -34.57
CA ILE A 376 1.64 4.31 -33.24
C ILE A 376 2.84 3.49 -32.75
N GLN A 377 3.59 4.02 -31.78
CA GLN A 377 4.44 3.23 -30.88
C GLN A 377 3.67 3.00 -29.58
N SER A 378 3.36 1.75 -29.25
CA SER A 378 2.91 1.37 -27.89
C SER A 378 4.12 0.86 -27.11
N GLN A 379 4.59 1.66 -26.14
CA GLN A 379 5.53 1.20 -25.12
C GLN A 379 4.78 0.38 -24.07
N LEU A 380 5.06 -0.93 -24.03
CA LEU A 380 4.56 -1.86 -23.00
C LEU A 380 5.69 -2.40 -22.10
N PHE A 381 6.86 -1.76 -22.12
CA PHE A 381 7.94 -2.01 -21.18
C PHE A 381 8.52 -0.70 -20.68
N ARG A 382 8.12 -0.30 -19.46
CA ARG A 382 8.94 0.43 -18.50
C ARG A 382 8.47 0.15 -17.10
#